data_AF-A0A7G9YEZ7-F1
#
_entry.id   AF-A0A7G9YEZ7-F1
#
_cell.length_a   1.000
_cell.length_b   1.000
_cell.length_c   1.000
_cell.angle_alpha   90.00
_cell.angle_beta   90.00
_cell.angle_gamma   90.00
#
_symmetry.space_group_name_H-M   'P 1'
#
loop_
_entity.id
_entity.type
_entity.pdbx_description
1 polymer ?
#
loop_
_entity_poly.entity_id
_entity_poly.type
_entity_poly.pdbx_seq_one_letter_code
_entity_poly.pdbx_strand_id
1 'polypeptide(L)'
;MITHSYATEGYYVVSLTVTDDKGAAGQVSRMISVTAPRGDLNHDGVVTSADAAIVLEMAARGEWSQGADVDGDDVVTSLDALMVIGDGVNQ
;
A
#
# COMPACT_ATOMS: atom_id res chain seq x y z
N MET A 1 10.61 15.92 -14.83
CA MET A 1 9.86 15.31 -13.71
C MET A 1 10.88 14.62 -12.81
N ILE A 2 10.93 14.94 -11.52
CA ILE A 2 11.78 14.23 -10.54
C ILE A 2 10.87 13.26 -9.81
N THR A 3 11.22 11.99 -9.79
CA THR A 3 10.49 10.93 -9.08
C THR A 3 11.36 10.39 -7.96
N HIS A 4 10.76 10.18 -6.80
CA HIS A 4 11.38 9.50 -5.66
C HIS A 4 10.45 8.37 -5.23
N SER A 5 10.96 7.16 -5.12
CA SER A 5 10.19 5.97 -4.77
C SER A 5 10.47 5.58 -3.32
N TYR A 6 9.41 5.32 -2.56
CA TYR A 6 9.49 4.77 -1.21
C TYR A 6 9.22 3.27 -1.30
N ALA A 7 10.17 2.45 -0.83
CA ALA A 7 10.05 0.99 -0.89
C ALA A 7 9.25 0.40 0.28
N THR A 8 9.11 1.16 1.38
CA THR A 8 8.44 0.71 2.59
C THR A 8 7.24 1.61 2.84
N GLU A 9 6.16 1.04 3.37
CA GLU A 9 5.06 1.82 3.89
C GLU A 9 5.46 2.64 5.12
N GLY A 10 4.74 3.72 5.36
CA GLY A 10 4.97 4.61 6.48
C GLY A 10 4.77 6.08 6.15
N TYR A 11 5.06 6.92 7.15
CA TYR A 11 4.94 8.36 7.04
C TYR A 11 6.29 9.00 6.73
N TYR A 12 6.35 9.73 5.63
CA TYR A 12 7.55 10.43 5.18
C TYR A 12 7.33 11.94 5.23
N VAL A 13 8.20 12.64 5.95
CA VAL A 13 8.24 14.11 5.96
C VAL A 13 9.17 14.57 4.85
N VAL A 14 8.58 14.98 3.74
CA VAL A 14 9.32 15.50 2.59
C VAL A 14 9.55 16.99 2.79
N SER A 15 10.81 17.43 2.78
CA SER A 15 11.17 18.84 2.90
C SER A 15 11.78 19.35 1.61
N LEU A 16 11.22 20.45 1.09
CA LEU A 16 11.77 21.20 -0.03
C LEU A 16 12.42 22.46 0.53
N THR A 17 13.73 22.59 0.29
CA THR A 17 14.49 23.81 0.59
C THR A 17 14.78 24.54 -0.71
N VAL A 18 14.41 25.81 -0.78
CA VAL A 18 14.69 26.69 -1.91
C VAL A 18 15.65 27.78 -1.45
N THR A 19 16.78 27.92 -2.14
CA THR A 19 17.76 28.98 -1.87
C THR A 19 17.68 30.04 -2.97
N ASP A 20 17.64 31.32 -2.61
CA ASP A 20 17.70 32.43 -3.55
C ASP A 20 19.14 32.73 -4.03
N ASP A 21 19.28 33.67 -4.95
CA ASP A 21 20.56 34.11 -5.53
C ASP A 21 21.47 34.83 -4.53
N LYS A 22 20.93 35.24 -3.37
CA LYS A 22 21.65 35.92 -2.29
C LYS A 22 22.00 34.97 -1.15
N GLY A 23 21.66 33.68 -1.27
CA GLY A 23 21.98 32.64 -0.30
C GLY A 23 20.95 32.49 0.83
N ALA A 24 19.81 33.19 0.79
CA ALA A 24 18.73 32.97 1.75
C ALA A 24 17.92 31.72 1.38
N ALA A 25 17.59 30.90 2.37
CA ALA A 25 16.84 29.67 2.17
C ALA A 25 15.44 29.75 2.80
N GLY A 26 14.43 29.32 2.04
CA GLY A 26 13.09 29.01 2.52
C GLY A 26 12.85 27.50 2.52
N GLN A 27 12.06 27.00 3.46
CA GLN A 27 11.72 25.59 3.55
C GLN A 27 10.22 25.38 3.62
N VAL A 28 9.73 24.36 2.92
CA VAL A 28 8.36 23.85 3.03
C VAL A 28 8.40 22.34 3.25
N SER A 29 7.59 21.86 4.19
CA SER A 29 7.51 20.45 4.54
C SER A 29 6.12 19.90 4.24
N ARG A 30 6.05 18.64 3.80
CA ARG A 30 4.80 17.92 3.58
C ARG A 30 4.91 16.49 4.11
N MET A 31 3.90 16.08 4.88
CA MET A 31 3.75 14.69 5.31
C MET A 31 3.07 13.88 4.21
N ILE A 32 3.68 12.75 3.83
CA ILE A 32 3.17 11.79 2.86
C ILE A 32 2.96 10.47 3.58
N SER A 33 1.81 9.82 3.34
CA SER A 33 1.53 8.46 3.79
C SER A 33 1.75 7.51 2.62
N VAL A 34 2.60 6.51 2.81
CA VAL A 34 2.80 5.39 1.88
C VAL A 34 2.16 4.16 2.53
N THR A 35 1.31 3.46 1.81
CA THR A 35 0.60 2.26 2.30
C THR A 35 0.95 1.06 1.44
N ALA A 36 0.86 -0.15 1.99
CA ALA A 36 0.89 -1.36 1.20
C ALA A 36 -0.16 -1.34 0.07
N PRO A 37 0.11 -2.03 -1.05
CA PRO A 37 -0.89 -2.29 -2.07
C PRO A 37 -2.15 -2.95 -1.48
N ARG A 38 -3.32 -2.66 -2.06
CA ARG A 38 -4.53 -3.41 -1.71
C ARG A 38 -4.32 -4.88 -2.10
N GLY A 39 -4.61 -5.81 -1.19
CA GLY A 39 -4.34 -7.24 -1.37
C GLY A 39 -2.94 -7.71 -0.94
N ASP A 40 -2.03 -6.83 -0.52
CA ASP A 40 -0.77 -7.20 0.15
C ASP A 40 -1.02 -7.24 1.67
N LEU A 41 -1.21 -8.45 2.21
CA LEU A 41 -1.57 -8.68 3.61
C LEU A 41 -0.35 -9.07 4.44
N ASN A 42 0.75 -9.47 3.81
CA ASN A 42 2.00 -9.79 4.47
C ASN A 42 2.97 -8.58 4.53
N HIS A 43 2.64 -7.47 3.86
CA HIS A 43 3.39 -6.22 3.76
C HIS A 43 4.78 -6.36 3.13
N ASP A 44 4.94 -7.28 2.17
CA ASP A 44 6.20 -7.48 1.44
C ASP A 44 6.32 -6.60 0.17
N GLY A 45 5.26 -5.85 -0.15
CA GLY A 45 5.17 -4.97 -1.30
C GLY A 45 4.74 -5.66 -2.60
N VAL A 46 4.42 -6.96 -2.57
CA VAL A 46 4.05 -7.78 -3.72
C VAL A 46 2.79 -8.57 -3.40
N VAL A 47 1.76 -8.46 -4.25
CA VAL A 47 0.53 -9.23 -4.09
C VAL A 47 0.75 -10.64 -4.66
N THR A 48 0.68 -11.66 -3.80
CA THR A 48 0.96 -13.06 -4.17
C THR A 48 -0.10 -14.03 -3.64
N SER A 49 0.06 -15.33 -3.95
CA SER A 49 -0.76 -16.38 -3.36
C SER A 49 -0.56 -16.54 -1.85
N ALA A 50 0.52 -16.01 -1.27
CA ALA A 50 0.69 -15.99 0.17
C ALA A 50 -0.33 -15.05 0.82
N ASP A 51 -0.57 -13.89 0.22
CA ASP A 51 -1.60 -12.95 0.67
C ASP A 51 -3.00 -13.54 0.54
N ALA A 52 -3.26 -14.23 -0.57
CA ALA A 52 -4.53 -14.93 -0.77
C ALA A 52 -4.80 -16.00 0.31
N ALA A 53 -3.75 -16.68 0.77
CA ALA A 53 -3.87 -17.64 1.87
C ALA A 53 -4.25 -16.94 3.19
N ILE A 54 -3.70 -15.76 3.46
CA ILE A 54 -4.08 -14.92 4.61
C ILE A 54 -5.53 -14.46 4.47
N VAL A 55 -5.94 -13.97 3.30
CA VAL A 55 -7.34 -13.55 3.04
C VAL A 55 -8.32 -14.70 3.23
N LEU A 56 -7.98 -15.91 2.75
CA LEU A 56 -8.82 -17.09 2.95
C LEU A 56 -8.91 -17.49 4.42
N GLU A 57 -7.81 -17.37 5.18
CA GLU A 57 -7.82 -17.60 6.62
C GLU A 57 -8.69 -16.56 7.35
N MET A 58 -8.60 -15.29 6.98
CA MET A 58 -9.45 -14.23 7.52
C MET A 58 -10.93 -14.47 7.22
N ALA A 59 -11.26 -14.87 5.99
CA ALA A 59 -12.61 -15.24 5.59
C ALA A 59 -13.15 -16.41 6.43
N ALA A 60 -12.33 -17.43 6.70
CA ALA A 60 -12.71 -18.57 7.53
C ALA A 60 -12.94 -18.19 9.01
N ARG A 61 -12.25 -17.16 9.50
CA ARG A 61 -12.40 -16.62 10.86
C ARG A 61 -13.50 -15.56 10.96
N GLY A 62 -14.00 -15.04 9.84
CA GLY A 62 -14.92 -13.91 9.79
C GLY A 62 -14.27 -12.59 10.22
N GLU A 63 -12.95 -12.46 10.01
CA GLU A 63 -12.21 -11.23 10.28
C GLU A 63 -12.30 -10.28 9.08
N TRP A 64 -12.59 -9.01 9.34
CA TRP A 64 -12.61 -7.97 8.32
C TRP A 64 -11.28 -7.21 8.28
N SER A 65 -10.80 -6.92 7.07
CA SER A 65 -9.71 -5.98 6.82
C SER A 65 -9.90 -5.32 5.46
N GLN A 66 -9.70 -4.01 5.40
CA GLN A 66 -9.75 -3.23 4.15
C GLN A 66 -8.72 -3.72 3.11
N GLY A 67 -7.59 -4.28 3.55
CA GLY A 67 -6.60 -4.86 2.64
C GLY A 67 -7.03 -6.22 2.07
N ALA A 68 -7.86 -6.95 2.82
CA ALA A 68 -8.35 -8.28 2.48
C ALA A 68 -9.62 -8.25 1.64
N ASP A 69 -10.51 -7.27 1.88
CA ASP A 69 -11.66 -6.98 1.03
C ASP A 69 -11.15 -6.30 -0.25
N VAL A 70 -10.96 -7.09 -1.31
CA VAL A 70 -10.45 -6.63 -2.61
C VAL A 70 -11.56 -6.37 -3.62
N ASP A 71 -12.76 -6.90 -3.41
CA ASP A 71 -13.91 -6.64 -4.29
C ASP A 71 -14.75 -5.41 -3.87
N GLY A 72 -14.60 -4.96 -2.63
CA GLY A 72 -15.21 -3.77 -2.06
C GLY A 72 -16.63 -3.98 -1.55
N ASP A 73 -17.01 -5.19 -1.16
CA ASP A 73 -18.36 -5.52 -0.67
C ASP A 73 -18.53 -5.46 0.86
N ASP A 74 -17.51 -5.00 1.58
CA ASP A 74 -17.41 -4.94 3.04
C ASP A 74 -17.39 -6.32 3.74
N VAL A 75 -17.21 -7.43 3.00
CA VAL A 75 -17.15 -8.79 3.53
C VAL A 75 -15.94 -9.53 2.99
N VAL A 76 -15.10 -10.05 3.89
CA VAL A 76 -13.96 -10.88 3.47
C VAL A 76 -14.41 -12.32 3.21
N THR A 77 -14.34 -12.75 1.96
CA THR A 77 -14.77 -14.08 1.50
C THR A 77 -13.68 -14.82 0.72
N SER A 78 -13.97 -16.06 0.31
CA SER A 78 -13.11 -16.78 -0.63
C SER A 78 -13.03 -16.11 -2.02
N LEU A 79 -13.98 -15.23 -2.36
CA LEU A 79 -13.95 -14.47 -3.61
C LEU A 79 -12.80 -13.44 -3.56
N ASP A 80 -12.59 -12.79 -2.42
CA ASP A 80 -11.47 -11.88 -2.22
C ASP A 80 -10.12 -12.58 -2.36
N ALA A 81 -9.97 -13.74 -1.72
CA ALA A 81 -8.76 -14.55 -1.83
C ALA A 81 -8.48 -14.93 -3.30
N LEU A 82 -9.53 -15.20 -4.09
CA LEU A 82 -9.37 -15.47 -5.52
C LEU A 82 -8.94 -14.24 -6.30
N MET A 83 -9.52 -13.07 -6.01
CA MET A 83 -9.16 -11.81 -6.66
C MET A 83 -7.70 -11.41 -6.38
N VAL A 84 -7.20 -11.69 -5.17
CA VAL A 84 -5.78 -11.50 -4.80
C VAL A 84 -4.84 -12.31 -5.71
N ILE A 85 -5.24 -13.53 -6.11
CA ILE A 85 -4.46 -14.38 -7.03
C ILE A 85 -4.63 -13.94 -8.49
N GLY A 86 -5.82 -13.46 -8.87
CA GLY A 86 -6.17 -13.07 -10.24
C GLY A 86 -5.43 -11.83 -10.74
N ASP A 87 -5.10 -10.89 -9.84
CA ASP A 87 -4.33 -9.68 -10.17
C ASP A 87 -2.80 -9.92 -10.19
N GLY A 88 -2.33 -11.03 -9.61
CA GLY A 88 -0.90 -11.39 -9.53
C GLY A 88 -0.29 -12.05 -10.78
N VAL A 89 -1.09 -12.36 -11.81
CA VAL A 89 -0.62 -13.03 -13.05
C VAL A 89 -0.26 -12.07 -14.19
N ASN A 90 -0.39 -10.75 -14.01
CA ASN A 90 -0.18 -9.74 -15.06
C ASN A 90 0.88 -8.66 -14.72
N GLN A 91 1.90 -8.96 -13.91
CA GLN A 91 3.06 -8.08 -13.73
C GLN A 91 4.39 -8.81 -13.99
#